data_AF-A0A260Z0I4-F1
#
_entry.id   AF-A0A260Z0I4-F1
#
_cell.length_a   1.000
_cell.length_b   1.000
_cell.length_c   1.000
_cell.angle_alpha   90.00
_cell.angle_beta   90.00
_cell.angle_gamma   90.00
#
_symmetry.space_group_name_H-M   'P 1'
#
loop_
_entity.id
_entity.type
_entity.pdbx_description
1 polymer ?
#
loop_
_entity_poly.entity_id
_entity_poly.type
_entity_poly.pdbx_seq_one_letter_code
_entity_poly.pdbx_strand_id
1 'polypeptide(L)'
;IHFTGQITCKHLQTPTIQALVLWEHDTVSVLFLPFQQLSLDQTVHPYRYDIKARAFGVGILSTDYEFYLDIIHNCSYFIESRQQKVYYQDFNTEGNFTDYKDIKLE
;
A
#
# COMPACT_ATOMS: atom_id res chain seq x y z
N ILE A 1 11.66 5.13 -0.72
CA ILE A 1 10.27 5.39 -1.14
C ILE A 1 9.44 5.80 0.06
N HIS A 2 8.51 6.72 -0.13
CA HIS A 2 7.62 7.22 0.91
C HIS A 2 6.20 7.31 0.36
N PHE A 3 5.30 6.48 0.87
CA PHE A 3 3.89 6.49 0.51
C PHE A 3 3.07 7.02 1.66
N THR A 4 2.17 7.96 1.37
CA THR A 4 1.29 8.57 2.36
C THR A 4 -0.11 8.72 1.82
N GLY A 5 -1.09 8.80 2.71
CA GLY A 5 -2.46 9.10 2.30
C GLY A 5 -3.46 8.79 3.38
N GLN A 6 -4.73 8.80 2.97
CA GLN A 6 -5.85 8.44 3.81
C GLN A 6 -6.55 7.18 3.29
N ILE A 7 -7.11 6.40 4.20
CA ILE A 7 -7.93 5.22 3.88
C ILE A 7 -9.36 5.49 4.33
N THR A 8 -10.27 5.38 3.36
CA THR A 8 -11.71 5.52 3.53
C THR A 8 -12.40 4.21 3.19
N CYS A 9 -13.64 4.07 3.61
CA CYS A 9 -14.46 2.92 3.26
C CYS A 9 -15.79 3.36 2.67
N LYS A 10 -16.19 2.67 1.62
CA LYS A 10 -17.43 2.95 0.90
C LYS A 10 -18.69 2.60 1.71
N HIS A 11 -18.60 1.60 2.59
CA HIS A 11 -19.76 0.99 3.25
C HIS A 11 -19.96 1.38 4.71
N LEU A 12 -18.86 1.62 5.44
CA LEU A 12 -18.84 1.87 6.88
C LEU A 12 -17.92 3.05 7.17
N GLN A 13 -18.25 3.84 8.20
CA GLN A 13 -17.36 4.92 8.67
C GLN A 13 -16.19 4.39 9.51
N THR A 14 -16.32 3.20 10.11
CA THR A 14 -15.32 2.65 11.04
C THR A 14 -14.91 1.21 10.73
N PRO A 15 -14.47 0.87 9.51
CA PRO A 15 -13.86 -0.44 9.29
C PRO A 15 -12.52 -0.54 10.00
N THR A 16 -12.10 -1.75 10.29
CA THR A 16 -10.77 -2.04 10.81
C THR A 16 -9.89 -2.49 9.65
N ILE A 17 -8.78 -1.79 9.43
CA ILE A 17 -7.65 -2.30 8.67
C ILE A 17 -6.96 -3.33 9.57
N GLN A 18 -6.99 -4.59 9.12
CA GLN A 18 -6.44 -5.74 9.82
C GLN A 18 -4.96 -5.94 9.46
N ALA A 19 -4.60 -5.68 8.20
CA ALA A 19 -3.23 -5.68 7.73
C ALA A 19 -3.04 -4.66 6.60
N LEU A 20 -1.85 -4.08 6.53
CA LEU A 20 -1.43 -3.18 5.46
C LEU A 20 0.06 -3.47 5.21
N VAL A 21 0.41 -3.88 4.00
CA VAL A 21 1.78 -4.29 3.66
C VAL A 21 2.16 -3.72 2.30
N LEU A 22 3.34 -3.09 2.22
CA LEU A 22 3.88 -2.66 0.94
C LEU A 22 4.68 -3.80 0.29
N TRP A 23 4.36 -4.06 -0.97
CA TRP A 23 5.05 -5.03 -1.82
C TRP A 23 5.72 -4.34 -2.99
N GLU A 24 6.86 -4.90 -3.37
CA GLU A 24 7.55 -4.59 -4.61
C GLU A 24 7.20 -5.66 -5.66
N HIS A 25 6.83 -5.20 -6.84
CA HIS A 25 6.40 -6.05 -7.94
C HIS A 25 7.18 -5.68 -9.20
N ASP A 26 7.90 -6.66 -9.73
CA ASP A 26 8.50 -6.63 -11.05
C ASP A 26 7.83 -7.71 -11.91
N THR A 27 7.70 -7.47 -13.21
CA THR A 27 7.26 -8.46 -14.23
C THR A 27 7.91 -9.84 -14.08
N VAL A 28 9.13 -9.93 -13.55
CA VAL A 28 9.87 -11.18 -13.34
C VAL A 28 9.71 -11.74 -11.92
N SER A 29 9.39 -10.94 -10.91
CA SER A 29 9.43 -11.37 -9.50
C SER A 29 8.54 -10.53 -8.58
N VAL A 30 7.85 -11.20 -7.66
CA VAL A 30 7.16 -10.56 -6.53
C VAL A 30 8.07 -10.65 -5.31
N LEU A 31 8.61 -9.52 -4.87
CA LEU A 31 9.54 -9.49 -3.74
C LEU A 31 8.90 -8.76 -2.56
N PHE A 32 8.85 -9.45 -1.42
CA PHE A 32 8.49 -8.81 -0.16
C PHE A 32 9.58 -7.82 0.23
N LEU A 33 9.22 -6.59 0.60
CA LEU A 33 10.13 -5.57 1.09
C LEU A 33 10.33 -5.71 2.62
N PRO A 34 11.46 -6.26 3.11
CA PRO A 34 11.70 -6.42 4.54
C PRO A 34 12.02 -5.09 5.24
N PHE A 35 12.44 -4.06 4.49
CA PHE A 35 12.77 -2.75 5.03
C PHE A 35 11.62 -1.76 4.81
N GLN A 36 10.58 -1.87 5.64
CA GLN A 36 9.47 -0.92 5.68
C GLN A 36 9.18 -0.46 7.11
N GLN A 37 9.01 0.84 7.28
CA GLN A 37 8.44 1.46 8.45
C GLN A 37 7.01 1.89 8.10
N LEU A 38 6.03 1.16 8.63
CA LEU A 38 4.61 1.45 8.48
C LEU A 38 4.07 2.12 9.74
N SER A 39 3.42 3.26 9.58
CA SER A 39 2.57 3.89 10.59
C SER A 39 1.14 3.92 10.06
N LEU A 40 0.20 3.37 10.83
CA LEU A 40 -1.22 3.34 10.50
C LEU A 40 -2.01 3.86 11.70
N ASP A 41 -2.57 5.06 11.55
CA ASP A 41 -3.40 5.72 12.55
C ASP A 41 -4.88 5.48 12.23
N GLN A 42 -5.51 4.62 13.03
CA GLN A 42 -6.93 4.27 12.93
C GLN A 42 -7.79 4.95 14.01
N THR A 43 -7.27 5.97 14.71
CA THR A 43 -7.98 6.61 15.83
C THR A 43 -9.12 7.53 15.38
N VAL A 44 -8.95 8.21 14.25
CA VAL A 44 -9.92 9.14 13.68
C VAL A 44 -10.11 8.82 12.20
N HIS A 45 -11.36 8.71 11.77
CA HIS A 45 -11.69 8.56 10.35
C HIS A 45 -11.64 9.93 9.64
N PRO A 46 -11.06 10.03 8.43
CA PRO A 46 -10.42 8.97 7.63
C PRO A 46 -9.04 8.57 8.17
N TYR A 47 -8.73 7.27 8.07
CA TYR A 47 -7.51 6.71 8.68
C TYR A 47 -6.27 7.12 7.91
N ARG A 48 -5.17 7.38 8.61
CA ARG A 48 -3.94 7.90 7.98
C ARG A 48 -2.90 6.79 7.91
N TYR A 49 -2.22 6.68 6.79
CA TYR A 49 -1.07 5.80 6.65
C TYR A 49 0.16 6.57 6.18
N ASP A 50 1.32 6.16 6.68
CA ASP A 50 2.64 6.63 6.29
C ASP A 50 3.56 5.42 6.22
N ILE A 51 4.13 5.17 5.04
CA ILE A 51 5.02 4.05 4.77
C ILE A 51 6.32 4.58 4.21
N LYS A 52 7.41 4.36 4.93
CA LYS A 52 8.77 4.61 4.43
C LYS A 52 9.44 3.28 4.21
N ALA A 53 9.88 3.02 3.00
CA ALA A 53 10.56 1.77 2.67
C ALA A 53 11.80 2.01 1.81
N ARG A 54 12.64 0.99 1.73
CA ARG A 54 13.75 0.92 0.78
C ARG A 54 13.40 -0.10 -0.29
N ALA A 55 13.19 0.39 -1.51
CA ALA A 55 13.11 -0.42 -2.71
C ALA A 55 14.38 -1.27 -2.87
N PHE A 56 14.27 -2.53 -3.30
CA PHE A 56 15.45 -3.30 -3.72
C PHE A 56 16.05 -2.74 -5.00
N GLY A 57 15.21 -2.13 -5.84
CA GLY A 57 15.62 -1.53 -7.09
C GLY A 57 15.54 -2.52 -8.24
N VAL A 58 15.59 -1.95 -9.45
CA VAL A 58 15.60 -2.68 -10.71
C VAL A 58 16.79 -3.64 -10.76
N GLY A 59 16.53 -4.95 -10.82
CA GLY A 59 17.53 -5.90 -11.30
C GLY A 59 17.87 -5.58 -12.76
N ILE A 60 19.05 -5.96 -13.25
CA ILE A 60 19.64 -5.60 -14.56
C ILE A 60 18.72 -5.92 -15.79
N LEU A 61 17.54 -6.52 -15.59
CA LEU A 61 16.71 -7.15 -16.61
C LEU A 61 15.27 -6.61 -16.72
N SER A 62 14.84 -5.62 -15.92
CA SER A 62 13.44 -5.16 -16.01
C SER A 62 13.23 -3.69 -15.72
N THR A 63 12.53 -2.99 -16.60
CA THR A 63 12.14 -1.59 -16.43
C THR A 63 10.74 -1.42 -15.86
N ASP A 64 9.96 -2.50 -15.78
CA ASP A 64 8.53 -2.46 -15.44
C ASP A 64 8.38 -2.77 -13.95
N TYR A 65 8.45 -1.70 -13.17
CA TYR A 65 8.61 -1.74 -11.74
C TYR A 65 7.47 -1.03 -11.02
N GLU A 66 6.72 -1.79 -10.24
CA GLU A 66 5.52 -1.33 -9.56
C GLU A 66 5.60 -1.59 -8.06
N PHE A 67 4.86 -0.80 -7.29
CA PHE A 67 4.56 -1.14 -5.90
C PHE A 67 3.08 -1.43 -5.77
N TYR A 68 2.70 -2.27 -4.82
CA TYR A 68 1.31 -2.35 -4.41
C TYR A 68 1.18 -2.46 -2.90
N LEU A 69 0.12 -1.86 -2.37
CA LEU A 69 -0.31 -2.09 -1.00
C LEU A 69 -1.27 -3.28 -0.99
N ASP A 70 -0.93 -4.29 -0.20
CA ASP A 70 -1.82 -5.40 0.12
C ASP A 70 -2.52 -5.09 1.44
N ILE A 71 -3.84 -4.94 1.38
CA ILE A 71 -4.65 -4.43 2.48
C ILE A 71 -5.68 -5.49 2.84
N ILE A 72 -5.67 -5.94 4.09
CA ILE A 72 -6.71 -6.80 4.65
C ILE A 72 -7.60 -5.92 5.53
N HIS A 73 -8.91 -5.89 5.25
CA HIS A 73 -9.86 -5.03 5.94
C HIS A 73 -11.25 -5.68 6.04
N ASN A 74 -12.11 -5.14 6.91
CA ASN A 74 -13.51 -5.55 7.01
C ASN A 74 -14.51 -4.50 6.48
N CYS A 75 -14.05 -3.54 5.65
CA CYS A 75 -14.92 -2.64 4.91
C CYS A 75 -15.82 -3.43 3.96
N SER A 76 -17.01 -3.79 4.42
CA SER A 76 -18.05 -4.43 3.62
C SER A 76 -19.39 -4.28 4.34
N TYR A 77 -20.50 -4.50 3.62
CA TYR A 77 -21.83 -4.44 4.22
C TYR A 77 -22.05 -5.51 5.30
N PHE A 78 -21.38 -6.66 5.20
CA PHE A 78 -21.54 -7.82 6.08
C PHE A 78 -20.37 -8.00 7.09
N ILE A 79 -19.44 -7.05 7.19
CA ILE A 79 -18.24 -7.10 8.06
C ILE A 79 -17.41 -8.38 7.84
N GLU A 80 -17.25 -8.76 6.58
CA GLU A 80 -16.36 -9.84 6.15
C GLU A 80 -14.96 -9.30 5.88
N SER A 81 -13.94 -10.10 6.18
CA SER A 81 -12.54 -9.78 5.85
C SER A 81 -12.33 -9.91 4.35
N ARG A 82 -11.70 -8.90 3.75
CA ARG A 82 -11.39 -8.81 2.33
C ARG A 82 -9.96 -8.38 2.14
N GLN A 83 -9.37 -8.85 1.05
CA GLN A 83 -8.05 -8.46 0.59
C GLN A 83 -8.21 -7.54 -0.63
N GLN A 84 -7.60 -6.36 -0.57
CA GLN A 84 -7.58 -5.40 -1.67
C GLN A 84 -6.13 -5.02 -1.97
N LYS A 85 -5.75 -5.11 -3.25
CA LYS A 85 -4.45 -4.66 -3.75
C LYS A 85 -4.59 -3.29 -4.39
N VAL A 86 -3.79 -2.33 -3.95
CA VAL A 86 -3.75 -0.98 -4.52
C VAL A 86 -2.39 -0.76 -5.18
N TYR A 87 -2.39 -0.71 -6.50
CA TYR A 87 -1.18 -0.56 -7.30
C TYR A 87 -0.74 0.89 -7.42
N TYR A 88 0.55 1.06 -7.49
CA TYR A 88 1.29 2.27 -7.77
C TYR A 88 2.23 1.91 -8.93
N GLN A 89 2.03 2.55 -10.09
CA GLN A 89 2.67 2.13 -11.35
C GLN A 89 3.79 3.09 -11.77
N ASP A 90 4.64 2.62 -12.69
CA ASP A 90 5.61 3.41 -13.45
C ASP A 90 6.69 4.12 -12.61
N PHE A 91 7.34 3.43 -11.67
CA PHE A 91 8.43 4.03 -10.89
C PHE A 91 9.81 3.76 -11.48
N ASN A 92 10.56 4.85 -11.68
CA ASN A 92 12.02 4.74 -11.75
C ASN A 92 12.57 4.59 -10.32
N THR A 93 13.37 3.56 -10.08
CA THR A 93 13.99 3.26 -8.76
C THR A 93 15.16 4.18 -8.42
N GLU A 94 15.51 5.09 -9.33
CA GLU A 94 16.54 6.09 -9.11
C GLU A 94 16.03 7.21 -8.17
N GLY A 95 16.58 7.26 -6.96
CA GLY A 95 16.43 8.38 -6.03
C GLY A 95 15.33 8.21 -4.99
N ASN A 96 15.02 9.33 -4.32
CA ASN A 96 14.00 9.37 -3.27
C ASN A 96 12.65 9.67 -3.89
N PHE A 97 11.79 8.64 -3.92
CA PHE A 97 10.42 8.79 -4.40
C PHE A 97 9.44 9.00 -3.25
N THR A 98 8.50 9.94 -3.42
CA THR A 98 7.40 10.22 -2.49
C THR A 98 6.10 10.32 -3.27
N ASP A 99 5.05 9.65 -2.79
CA ASP A 99 3.71 9.73 -3.38
C ASP A 99 2.61 9.84 -2.32
N TYR A 100 1.55 10.51 -2.72
CA TYR A 100 0.35 10.69 -1.93
C TYR A 100 -0.84 10.08 -2.66
N LYS A 101 -1.49 9.10 -2.03
CA LYS A 101 -2.66 8.44 -2.62
C LYS A 101 -3.71 8.10 -1.58
N ASP A 102 -4.90 8.65 -1.76
CA ASP A 102 -6.05 8.25 -0.97
C ASP A 102 -6.61 6.92 -1.48
N ILE A 103 -6.92 6.04 -0.54
CA ILE A 103 -7.39 4.69 -0.78
C ILE A 103 -8.85 4.60 -0.36
N LYS A 104 -9.67 4.10 -1.28
CA LYS A 104 -11.07 3.77 -1.01
C LYS A 104 -11.22 2.26 -0.99
N LEU A 105 -11.64 1.73 0.16
CA LEU A 105 -11.90 0.31 0.35
C LEU A 105 -13.30 -0.08 -0.11
N GLU A 106 -13.42 -1.30 -0.62
CA GLU A 106 -14.65 -1.88 -1.19
C GLU A 106 -15.19 -3.15 -0.51
#